data_AF-A0A387JTY3-F1
#
_entry.id   AF-A0A387JTY3-F1
#
_cell.length_a   1.000
_cell.length_b   1.000
_cell.length_c   1.000
_cell.angle_alpha   90.00
_cell.angle_beta   90.00
_cell.angle_gamma   90.00
#
_symmetry.space_group_name_H-M   'P 1'
#
loop_
_entity.id
_entity.type
_entity.pdbx_description
1 polymer ?
#
loop_
_entity_poly.entity_id
_entity_poly.type
_entity_poly.pdbx_seq_one_letter_code
_entity_poly.pdbx_strand_id
1 'polypeptide(L)' 'MQVHLSDWLVKHELVHRSLGFDCRGIEILQIKSEDWDSIAVISYVYGYNYLRSQCAYDVAPGGFLASV' A
#
# COMPACT_ATOMS: atom_id res chain seq x y z
N MET A 1 20.84 5.08 3.00
CA MET A 1 19.84 5.21 1.93
C MET A 1 18.65 4.38 2.34
N GLN A 2 17.53 5.02 2.66
CA GLN A 2 16.30 4.32 3.05
C GLN A 2 15.66 3.83 1.76
N VAL A 3 15.45 2.52 1.60
CA VAL A 3 14.80 1.97 0.42
C VAL A 3 13.30 2.19 0.58
N HIS A 4 12.67 2.90 -0.36
CA HIS A 4 11.22 3.09 -0.35
C HIS A 4 10.51 1.76 -0.67
N LEU A 5 9.33 1.54 -0.10
CA LEU A 5 8.54 0.34 -0.38
C LEU A 5 8.18 0.29 -1.86
N SER A 6 7.87 1.44 -2.47
CA SER A 6 7.63 1.57 -3.90
C SER A 6 8.78 0.99 -4.73
N ASP A 7 10.03 1.36 -4.43
CA ASP A 7 11.21 0.87 -5.16
C ASP A 7 11.36 -0.65 -5.06
N TRP A 8 11.07 -1.20 -3.88
CA TRP A 8 11.10 -2.63 -3.63
C TRP A 8 10.03 -3.38 -4.44
N LEU A 9 8.81 -2.84 -4.48
CA LEU A 9 7.70 -3.43 -5.24
C LEU A 9 7.94 -3.37 -6.75
N VAL A 10 8.50 -2.27 -7.27
CA VAL A 10 8.92 -2.18 -8.69
C VAL A 10 9.92 -3.28 -9.04
N LYS A 11 10.90 -3.52 -8.16
CA LYS A 11 11.90 -4.59 -8.36
C LYS A 11 11.29 -6.00 -8.44
N HIS A 12 10.11 -6.20 -7.86
CA HIS A 12 9.38 -7.47 -7.89
C HIS A 12 8.18 -7.44 -8.85
N GLU A 13 8.17 -6.50 -9.79
CA GLU A 13 7.18 -6.40 -10.87
C GLU A 13 5.73 -6.25 -10.37
N LEU A 14 5.54 -5.74 -9.15
CA LEU A 14 4.22 -5.49 -8.59
C LEU A 14 3.74 -4.09 -8.94
N VAL A 15 2.65 -4.05 -9.70
CA VAL A 15 2.03 -2.81 -10.18
C VAL A 15 1.37 -2.10 -9.01
N HIS A 16 1.75 -0.85 -8.81
CA HIS A 16 1.16 0.04 -7.83
C HIS A 16 1.36 1.49 -8.28
N ARG A 17 0.68 2.42 -7.62
CA ARG A 17 0.85 3.85 -7.81
C ARG A 17 1.23 4.49 -6.47
N SER A 18 2.39 5.13 -6.41
CA SER A 18 2.74 5.96 -5.23
C SER A 18 1.84 7.20 -5.17
N LEU A 19 1.26 7.46 -3.99
CA LEU A 19 0.48 8.66 -3.68
C LEU A 19 1.30 9.70 -2.90
N GLY A 20 2.57 9.43 -2.63
CA GLY A 20 3.44 10.26 -1.80
C GLY A 20 3.43 9.85 -0.34
N PHE A 21 3.69 10.80 0.56
CA PHE A 21 3.79 10.56 2.00
C PHE A 21 2.63 11.21 2.75
N ASP A 22 2.14 10.54 3.80
CA ASP A 22 1.16 11.09 4.73
C ASP A 22 1.75 12.24 5.57
N CYS A 23 0.92 12.88 6.40
CA CYS A 23 1.35 13.98 7.28
C CYS A 23 2.38 13.57 8.35
N ARG A 24 2.66 12.27 8.50
CA ARG A 24 3.67 11.70 9.42
C ARG A 24 4.89 11.14 8.67
N GLY A 25 4.96 11.31 7.34
CA GLY A 25 6.06 10.80 6.53
C GLY A 25 5.96 9.31 6.21
N ILE A 26 4.78 8.69 6.34
CA ILE A 26 4.55 7.29 5.94
C ILE A 26 4.19 7.25 4.45
N GLU A 27 4.86 6.40 3.68
CA GLU A 27 4.59 6.21 2.26
C GLU A 27 3.20 5.60 2.04
N ILE A 28 2.42 6.18 1.12
CA ILE A 28 1.09 5.70 0.74
C ILE A 28 1.14 5.16 -0.69
N LEU A 29 0.69 3.92 -0.87
CA LEU A 29 0.58 3.27 -2.16
C LEU A 29 -0.89 2.97 -2.48
N GLN A 30 -1.33 3.31 -3.70
CA GLN A 30 -2.57 2.84 -4.27
C GLN A 30 -2.29 1.55 -5.06
N ILE A 31 -3.02 0.50 -4.73
CA ILE A 31 -2.97 -0.78 -5.43
C ILE A 31 -4.34 -1.11 -6.04
N LYS A 32 -4.36 -2.05 -6.99
CA LYS A 32 -5.62 -2.63 -7.44
C LYS A 32 -6.09 -3.70 -6.46
N SER A 33 -7.40 -3.86 -6.34
CA SER A 33 -8.01 -4.88 -5.47
C SER A 33 -7.56 -6.30 -5.83
N GLU A 34 -7.34 -6.56 -7.12
CA GLU A 34 -6.93 -7.88 -7.62
C GLU A 34 -5.51 -8.26 -7.18
N ASP A 35 -4.66 -7.28 -6.87
CA ASP A 35 -3.26 -7.48 -6.49
C ASP A 35 -3.05 -7.54 -4.96
N TRP A 36 -4.14 -7.46 -4.17
CA TRP A 36 -4.08 -7.37 -2.71
C TRP A 36 -3.29 -8.51 -2.07
N ASP A 37 -3.55 -9.76 -2.46
CA ASP A 37 -2.90 -10.93 -1.88
C ASP A 37 -1.38 -10.92 -2.14
N SER A 38 -0.99 -10.56 -3.37
CA SER A 38 0.43 -10.42 -3.76
C SER A 38 1.13 -9.34 -2.95
N ILE A 39 0.47 -8.20 -2.74
CA ILE A 39 1.01 -7.08 -1.95
C ILE A 39 1.12 -7.46 -0.46
N ALA A 40 0.14 -8.18 0.09
CA ALA A 40 0.18 -8.64 1.47
C ALA A 40 1.35 -9.61 1.69
N VAL A 41 1.51 -10.61 0.82
CA VAL A 41 2.60 -11.60 0.90
C VAL A 41 3.96 -10.94 0.77
N ILE A 42 4.17 -10.08 -0.23
CA ILE A 42 5.49 -9.47 -0.42
C ILE A 42 5.83 -8.48 0.70
N SER A 43 4.85 -7.77 1.25
CA SER A 43 5.05 -6.84 2.37
C SER A 43 5.51 -7.60 3.61
N TYR A 44 4.95 -8.78 3.84
CA TYR A 44 5.39 -9.67 4.90
C TYR A 44 6.84 -10.16 4.67
N VAL A 45 7.18 -10.59 3.45
CA VAL A 45 8.55 -11.00 3.07
C VAL A 45 9.55 -9.85 3.21
N TYR A 46 9.13 -8.61 2.90
CA TYR A 46 9.94 -7.41 3.08
C TYR A 46 10.25 -7.13 4.55
N GLY A 47 9.40 -7.59 5.48
CA GLY A 47 9.60 -7.51 6.92
C GLY A 47 8.46 -6.81 7.68
N TYR A 48 7.38 -6.39 7.01
CA TYR A 48 6.20 -5.86 7.70
C TYR A 48 5.36 -6.99 8.29
N ASN A 49 5.64 -7.29 9.56
CA ASN A 49 5.02 -8.37 10.31
C ASN A 49 3.86 -7.94 11.23
N TYR A 50 3.48 -6.66 11.19
CA TYR A 50 2.46 -6.10 12.08
C TYR A 50 1.46 -5.20 11.34
N LEU A 51 0.25 -5.73 11.11
CA LEU A 51 -0.88 -4.98 10.57
C LEU A 51 -1.50 -4.12 11.68
N ARG A 52 -1.25 -2.80 11.65
CA ARG A 52 -1.62 -1.91 12.76
C ARG A 52 -3.11 -1.57 12.80
N SER A 53 -3.72 -1.26 11.66
CA SER A 53 -5.09 -0.75 11.60
C SER A 53 -5.66 -0.96 10.20
N GLN A 54 -6.37 -2.07 9.99
CA GLN A 54 -7.12 -2.29 8.76
C GLN A 54 -8.46 -1.55 8.85
N CYS A 55 -8.71 -0.62 7.94
CA CYS A 55 -9.95 0.15 7.91
C CYS A 55 -10.45 0.40 6.49
N ALA A 56 -11.74 0.72 6.37
CA ALA A 56 -12.34 1.19 5.14
C ALA A 56 -12.74 2.65 5.30
N TYR A 57 -12.61 3.43 4.23
CA TYR A 57 -13.09 4.81 4.18
C TYR A 57 -13.84 5.08 2.88
N ASP A 58 -14.84 5.96 2.98
CA ASP A 58 -15.54 6.48 1.81
C ASP A 58 -14.69 7.58 1.16
N VAL A 59 -14.34 7.41 -0.11
CA VAL A 59 -13.54 8.39 -0.84
C VAL A 59 -14.36 9.66 -1.11
N ALA A 60 -15.66 9.51 -1.38
CA ALA A 60 -16.60 10.60 -1.57
C ALA A 60 -18.05 10.06 -1.48
N PRO A 61 -19.02 10.85 -1.02
CA PRO A 61 -20.41 10.40 -0.94
C PRO A 61 -20.93 9.83 -2.28
N GLY A 62 -21.33 8.55 -2.27
CA GLY A 62 -21.79 7.83 -3.47
C GLY A 62 -20.68 7.39 -4.44
N GLY A 63 -19.41 7.52 -4.03
CA GLY A 63 -18.22 7.15 -4.78
C GLY A 63 -17.66 5.79 -4.39
N PHE A 64 -16.36 5.61 -4.64
CA PHE A 64 -15.65 4.38 -4.30
C PHE A 64 -15.35 4.28 -2.80
N LEU A 65 -15.37 3.06 -2.28
CA LEU A 65 -14.76 2.74 -1.00
C LEU A 65 -13.27 2.43 -1.22
N ALA A 66 -12.45 2.75 -0.23
CA ALA A 66 -11.04 2.39 -0.18
C ALA A 66 -10.74 1.63 1.11
N SER A 67 -9.83 0.65 1.04
CA SER A 67 -9.28 -0.05 2.20
C SER A 67 -7.86 0.43 2.46
N VAL A 68 -7.49 0.53 3.74
CA VAL A 68 -6.14 0.85 4.25
C VAL A 68 -5.71 -0.22 5.23
#